data_AF-A0A6V7KW02-F1
#
_entry.id   AF-A0A6V7KW02-F1
#
_cell.length_a   1.000
_cell.length_b   1.000
_cell.length_c   1.000
_cell.angle_alpha   90.00
_cell.angle_beta   90.00
_cell.angle_gamma   90.00
#
_symmetry.space_group_name_H-M   'P 1'
#
loop_
_entity.id
_entity.type
_entity.pdbx_description
1 polymer ?
#
loop_
_entity_poly.entity_id
_entity_poly.type
_entity_poly.pdbx_seq_one_letter_code
_entity_poly.pdbx_strand_id
1 'polypeptide(L)' 'CSDGVQHFKVLRDAQGKFFLWVVKFSSLNELVEYHRTASVSRSQDVKLRDMIPEE' A
#
# COMPACT_ATOMS: atom_id res chain seq x y z
N CYS A 1 -4.40 18.25 -11.49
CA CYS A 1 -4.41 18.36 -10.02
C CYS A 1 -3.81 17.09 -9.43
N SER A 2 -2.58 17.17 -8.92
CA SER A 2 -1.80 16.04 -8.40
C SER A 2 -1.99 15.80 -6.89
N ASP A 3 -2.81 16.61 -6.21
CA ASP A 3 -2.93 16.62 -4.73
C ASP A 3 -4.19 15.92 -4.19
N GLY A 4 -4.78 15.00 -4.97
CA GLY A 4 -5.96 14.24 -4.54
C GLY A 4 -5.61 12.99 -3.72
N VAL A 5 -6.58 12.50 -2.94
CA VAL A 5 -6.49 11.18 -2.29
C VAL A 5 -6.55 10.09 -3.36
N GLN A 6 -5.55 9.20 -3.37
CA GLN A 6 -5.50 8.05 -4.26
C GLN A 6 -6.02 6.79 -3.55
N HIS A 7 -6.89 6.03 -4.20
CA HIS A 7 -7.44 4.79 -3.67
C HIS A 7 -6.84 3.58 -4.40
N PHE A 8 -6.20 2.68 -3.63
CA PHE A 8 -5.66 1.42 -4.13
C PHE A 8 -6.49 0.25 -3.57
N LYS A 9 -7.06 -0.57 -4.46
CA LYS A 9 -7.82 -1.74 -4.05
C LYS A 9 -6.86 -2.84 -3.60
N VAL A 10 -7.01 -3.32 -2.36
CA VAL A 10 -6.32 -4.52 -1.92
C VAL A 10 -6.95 -5.73 -2.61
N LEU A 11 -6.14 -6.46 -3.38
CA LEU A 11 -6.52 -7.68 -4.06
C LEU A 11 -6.15 -8.91 -3.23
N ARG A 12 -6.85 -10.01 -3.48
CA ARG A 12 -6.61 -11.30 -2.83
C ARG A 12 -6.57 -12.40 -3.88
N ASP A 13 -5.60 -13.32 -3.78
CA ASP A 13 -5.53 -14.49 -4.65
C ASP A 13 -6.22 -15.71 -4.04
N ALA A 14 -6.26 -16.82 -4.80
CA ALA A 14 -6.85 -18.08 -4.36
C ALA A 14 -6.16 -18.71 -3.14
N GLN A 15 -4.90 -18.34 -2.86
CA GLN A 15 -4.16 -18.78 -1.67
C GLN A 15 -4.38 -17.83 -0.48
N GLY A 16 -5.21 -16.80 -0.66
CA GLY A 16 -5.54 -15.83 0.36
C GLY A 16 -4.50 -14.75 0.58
N LYS A 17 -3.47 -14.63 -0.27
CA LYS A 17 -2.42 -13.60 -0.18
C LYS A 17 -2.93 -12.22 -0.60
N PHE A 18 -2.45 -11.17 0.04
CA PHE A 18 -2.82 -9.78 -0.20
C PHE A 18 -1.81 -9.07 -1.12
N PHE A 19 -2.28 -8.22 -2.04
CA PHE A 19 -1.40 -7.43 -2.90
C PHE A 19 -2.10 -6.20 -3.49
N LEU A 20 -1.31 -5.16 -3.83
CA LEU A 20 -1.78 -4.03 -4.65
C LEU A 20 -1.42 -4.22 -6.13
N TRP A 21 -0.29 -4.88 -6.40
CA TRP A 21 0.28 -5.02 -7.74
C TRP A 21 0.73 -6.47 -8.01
N VAL A 22 2.02 -6.76 -7.86
CA VAL A 22 2.60 -8.08 -8.15
C VAL A 22 3.21 -8.74 -6.92
N VAL A 23 3.63 -7.95 -5.93
CA VAL A 23 4.21 -8.44 -4.68
C VAL A 23 3.09 -8.87 -3.74
N LYS A 24 3.20 -10.09 -3.19
CA LYS A 24 2.16 -10.75 -2.41
C LYS A 24 2.59 -10.94 -0.95
N PHE A 25 1.64 -10.74 -0.04
CA PHE A 25 1.85 -10.76 1.40
C PHE A 25 0.90 -11.72 2.09
N SER A 26 1.31 -12.26 3.24
CA SER A 26 0.48 -13.19 4.03
C SER A 26 -0.53 -12.46 4.91
N SER A 27 -0.30 -11.18 5.18
CA SER A 27 -1.18 -10.33 5.98
C SER A 27 -1.24 -8.90 5.43
N LEU A 28 -2.28 -8.16 5.81
CA LEU A 28 -2.35 -6.72 5.54
C LEU A 28 -1.20 -5.96 6.22
N ASN A 29 -0.78 -6.41 7.41
CA ASN A 29 0.32 -5.79 8.16
C ASN A 29 1.64 -5.89 7.40
N GLU A 30 1.95 -7.06 6.83
CA GLU A 30 3.15 -7.24 5.98
C GLU A 30 3.11 -6.36 4.72
N LEU A 31 1.94 -6.22 4.10
CA LEU A 31 1.75 -5.33 2.95
C LEU A 31 2.02 -3.87 3.32
N VAL A 32 1.47 -3.41 4.44
CA VAL A 32 1.67 -2.04 4.94
C VAL A 32 3.15 -1.81 5.26
N GLU A 33 3.79 -2.74 5.95
CA GLU A 33 5.19 -2.63 6.35
C GLU A 33 6.14 -2.54 5.14
N TYR A 34 5.94 -3.41 4.14
CA TYR A 34 6.71 -3.35 2.90
C TYR A 34 6.62 -1.98 2.22
N HIS A 35 5.41 -1.42 2.18
CA HIS A 35 5.14 -0.15 1.53
C HIS A 35 5.57 1.10 2.33
N ARG A 36 6.14 0.94 3.53
CA ARG A 36 6.88 2.02 4.22
C ARG A 36 8.19 2.38 3.51
N THR A 37 8.79 1.42 2.82
CA THR A 37 10.07 1.61 2.10
C THR A 37 9.92 1.54 0.58
N ALA A 38 8.97 0.73 0.08
CA ALA A 38 8.66 0.58 -1.33
C ALA A 38 7.42 1.39 -1.74
N SER A 39 7.43 1.98 -2.94
CA SER A 39 6.30 2.81 -3.36
C SER A 39 5.00 2.00 -3.63
N VAL A 40 3.86 2.58 -3.25
CA VAL A 40 2.52 2.07 -3.64
C VAL A 40 2.11 2.48 -5.04
N SER A 41 2.75 3.48 -5.64
CA SER A 41 2.47 3.97 -6.99
C SER A 41 3.52 3.46 -7.98
N ARG A 42 3.11 3.30 -9.25
CA ARG A 42 4.02 2.97 -10.36
C ARG A 42 4.51 4.20 -11.12
N SER A 43 3.89 5.35 -10.89
CA SER A 43 4.19 6.61 -11.60
C SER A 43 4.88 7.64 -10.70
N GLN A 44 4.77 7.51 -9.39
CA GLN A 44 5.29 8.46 -8.40
C GLN A 44 5.91 7.71 -7.22
N ASP A 45 6.88 8.30 -6.53
CA ASP A 45 7.42 7.74 -5.29
C ASP A 45 6.54 8.12 -4.10
N VAL A 46 5.54 7.29 -3.82
CA VAL A 46 4.59 7.42 -2.70
C VAL A 46 4.77 6.25 -1.75
N LYS A 47 5.15 6.50 -0.49
CA LYS A 47 5.35 5.48 0.55
C LYS A 47 4.37 5.67 1.69
N LEU A 48 3.97 4.57 2.33
CA LEU A 48 3.06 4.61 3.45
C LEU A 48 3.74 5.20 4.69
N ARG A 49 2.97 6.01 5.42
CA ARG A 49 3.32 6.58 6.71
C ARG A 49 2.11 6.46 7.63
N ASP A 50 2.37 6.31 8.93
CA ASP A 50 1.29 6.36 9.91
C ASP A 50 0.72 7.78 9.96
N MET A 51 -0.59 7.86 10.17
CA MET A 51 -1.23 9.13 10.46
C MET A 51 -0.74 9.60 11.83
N ILE A 52 -0.09 10.77 11.87
CA ILE A 52 0.23 11.44 13.13
C ILE A 52 -1.05 12.19 13.52
N PRO A 53 -1.68 11.87 14.66
CA PRO A 53 -2.81 12.66 15.15
C PRO A 53 -2.34 14.12 15.37
N GLU A 54 -3.11 15.08 14.88
CA GLU A 54 -2.92 16.48 15.29
C GLU A 54 -3.31 16.58 16.78
N GLU A 55 -2.42 17.12 17.63
CA GLU A 55 -2.69 17.40 19.06
C GLU A 55 -3.75 18.50 19.24
#